data_AF-A0AAW3U7F5-F1
#
_entry.id   AF-A0AAW3U7F5-F1
#
_cell.length_a   1.000
_cell.length_b   1.000
_cell.length_c   1.000
_cell.angle_alpha   90.00
_cell.angle_beta   90.00
_cell.angle_gamma   90.00
#
_symmetry.space_group_name_H-M   'P 1'
#
loop_
_entity.id
_entity.type
_entity.pdbx_description
1 polymer ?
#
loop_
_entity_poly.entity_id
_entity_poly.type
_entity_poly.pdbx_seq_one_letter_code
_entity_poly.pdbx_strand_id
1 'polypeptide(L)'
;MIAEATSLDLVTRIVSNGSWGKTKASATRMAGKLAGAGLRELNISTGKDHQEWVPHESVVNAAEAAFNAGVLTLLTVEADTAESDKLSALARDPTIKSLRDRGLLLQSNSWMSFIAKGEEREHVLHTGRRATPCEQIHNNIAITPYGEVSACCGLTLEHIPEMKLGTMAEGVSNIYLRQHDDFMKYWLRMDGPAEIVRKVMGIERADQLLAGSVHICHDCAVLHKNPEIREKISATYEQFVPEVMSRYALASAVDQIVEKQGAQ
;
A
#
# COMPACT_ATOMS: atom_id res chain seq x y z
N MET A 1 18.54 -4.91 10.96
CA MET A 1 17.10 -4.56 10.81
C MET A 1 16.21 -5.74 11.11
N ILE A 2 16.13 -6.79 10.29
CA ILE A 2 15.24 -7.95 10.57
C ILE A 2 15.57 -8.59 11.94
N ALA A 3 16.83 -9.01 12.14
CA ALA A 3 17.27 -9.63 13.40
C ALA A 3 17.05 -8.75 14.63
N GLU A 4 17.25 -7.43 14.48
CA GLU A 4 17.01 -6.44 15.53
C GLU A 4 15.52 -6.33 15.89
N ALA A 5 14.66 -6.23 14.88
CA ALA A 5 13.21 -6.21 15.08
C ALA A 5 12.73 -7.53 15.72
N THR A 6 13.28 -8.67 15.28
CA THR A 6 12.98 -9.97 15.88
C THR A 6 13.43 -10.07 17.33
N SER A 7 14.58 -9.50 17.71
CA SER A 7 15.01 -9.46 19.11
C SER A 7 14.14 -8.57 20.01
N LEU A 8 13.31 -7.73 19.40
CA LEU A 8 12.31 -6.90 20.07
C LEU A 8 10.89 -7.51 19.98
N ASP A 9 10.79 -8.80 19.62
CA ASP A 9 9.54 -9.53 19.42
C ASP A 9 8.59 -8.91 18.37
N LEU A 10 9.13 -8.12 17.45
CA LEU A 10 8.38 -7.52 16.35
C LEU A 10 8.28 -8.48 15.16
N VAL A 11 7.12 -8.49 14.53
CA VAL A 11 6.87 -9.24 13.30
C VAL A 11 7.41 -8.45 12.11
N THR A 12 8.22 -9.09 11.27
CA THR A 12 8.82 -8.45 10.10
C THR A 12 8.24 -9.01 8.80
N ARG A 13 7.96 -8.09 7.88
CA ARG A 13 7.54 -8.35 6.51
C ARG A 13 8.47 -7.62 5.55
N ILE A 14 8.83 -8.26 4.44
CA ILE A 14 9.54 -7.62 3.33
C ILE A 14 8.71 -7.69 2.06
N VAL A 15 8.67 -6.58 1.31
CA VAL A 15 8.22 -6.56 -0.08
C VAL A 15 9.46 -6.49 -0.99
N SER A 16 9.58 -7.38 -1.97
CA SER A 16 10.74 -7.47 -2.86
C SER A 16 10.34 -7.88 -4.27
N ASN A 17 11.06 -7.47 -5.31
CA ASN A 17 10.81 -7.94 -6.67
C ASN A 17 11.38 -9.34 -6.97
N GLY A 18 12.07 -9.97 -6.01
CA GLY A 18 12.65 -11.31 -6.18
C GLY A 18 13.90 -11.38 -7.08
N SER A 19 14.50 -10.24 -7.46
CA SER A 19 15.66 -10.17 -8.35
C SER A 19 16.91 -10.94 -7.88
N TRP A 20 17.00 -11.29 -6.59
CA TRP A 20 18.05 -12.12 -6.02
C TRP A 20 17.88 -13.62 -6.31
N GLY A 21 16.72 -14.04 -6.84
CA GLY A 21 16.38 -15.41 -7.20
C GLY A 21 16.94 -15.90 -8.54
N LYS A 22 17.96 -15.23 -9.11
CA LYS A 22 18.53 -15.55 -10.44
C LYS A 22 18.88 -17.03 -10.63
N THR A 23 19.30 -17.71 -9.57
CA THR A 23 19.48 -19.16 -9.54
C THR A 23 18.87 -19.73 -8.27
N LYS A 24 18.54 -21.02 -8.26
CA LYS A 24 18.11 -21.72 -7.03
C LYS A 24 19.12 -21.55 -5.89
N ALA A 25 20.43 -21.62 -6.20
CA ALA A 25 21.47 -21.45 -5.20
C ALA A 25 21.51 -20.04 -4.58
N SER A 26 21.35 -18.99 -5.40
CA SER A 26 21.29 -17.62 -4.86
C SER A 26 20.00 -17.39 -4.07
N ALA A 27 18.89 -17.96 -4.54
CA ALA A 27 17.60 -17.90 -3.87
C ALA A 27 17.65 -18.54 -2.48
N THR A 28 18.07 -19.81 -2.39
CA THR A 28 18.19 -20.55 -1.12
C THR A 28 19.13 -19.84 -0.15
N ARG A 29 20.27 -19.32 -0.63
CA ARG A 29 21.21 -18.59 0.22
C ARG A 29 20.58 -17.32 0.82
N MET A 30 19.84 -16.55 0.03
CA MET A 30 19.20 -15.32 0.52
C MET A 30 18.02 -15.64 1.44
N ALA A 31 17.13 -16.55 1.02
CA ALA A 31 15.99 -16.99 1.83
C ALA A 31 16.44 -17.54 3.19
N GLY A 32 17.49 -18.37 3.23
CA GLY A 32 18.07 -18.87 4.47
C GLY A 32 18.61 -17.76 5.38
N LYS A 33 19.24 -16.72 4.82
CA LYS A 33 19.68 -15.54 5.59
C LYS A 33 18.50 -14.76 6.16
N LEU A 34 17.45 -14.55 5.38
CA LEU A 34 16.26 -13.82 5.80
C LEU A 34 15.49 -14.58 6.89
N ALA A 35 15.26 -15.87 6.68
CA ALA A 35 14.60 -16.75 7.65
C ALA A 35 15.43 -16.88 8.94
N GLY A 36 16.75 -17.08 8.82
CA GLY A 36 17.66 -17.15 9.97
C GLY A 36 17.75 -15.84 10.75
N ALA A 37 17.46 -14.70 10.12
CA ALA A 37 17.34 -13.41 10.78
C ALA A 37 15.96 -13.18 11.43
N GLY A 38 15.01 -14.11 11.30
CA GLY A 38 13.68 -14.03 11.90
C GLY A 38 12.57 -13.45 11.01
N LEU A 39 12.78 -13.34 9.70
CA LEU A 39 11.74 -12.85 8.78
C LEU A 39 10.49 -13.74 8.85
N ARG A 40 9.31 -13.12 9.05
CA ARG A 40 8.04 -13.85 9.17
C ARG A 40 7.26 -13.89 7.87
N GLU A 41 7.27 -12.81 7.09
CA GLU A 41 6.58 -12.76 5.81
C GLU A 41 7.45 -12.17 4.70
N LEU A 42 7.41 -12.81 3.52
CA LEU A 42 7.95 -12.27 2.28
C LEU A 42 6.83 -12.13 1.24
N ASN A 43 6.61 -10.89 0.80
CA ASN A 43 5.76 -10.58 -0.35
C ASN A 43 6.64 -10.29 -1.56
N ILE A 44 6.54 -11.12 -2.59
CA ILE A 44 7.28 -10.93 -3.83
C ILE A 44 6.35 -10.24 -4.84
N SER A 45 6.70 -9.02 -5.24
CA SER A 45 5.97 -8.26 -6.26
C SER A 45 6.51 -8.57 -7.65
N THR A 46 5.61 -8.77 -8.60
CA THR A 46 5.94 -9.02 -10.01
C THR A 46 4.79 -8.53 -10.91
N GLY A 47 4.95 -8.55 -12.21
CA GLY A 47 4.07 -7.86 -13.15
C GLY A 47 4.75 -7.66 -14.50
N LYS A 48 4.10 -7.01 -15.46
CA LYS A 48 4.71 -6.74 -16.78
C LYS A 48 5.97 -5.89 -16.64
N ASP A 49 5.92 -4.82 -15.85
CA ASP A 49 7.06 -3.90 -15.66
C ASP A 49 8.19 -4.56 -14.91
N HIS A 50 7.87 -5.28 -13.84
CA HIS A 50 8.87 -6.04 -13.11
C HIS A 50 9.56 -7.09 -14.00
N GLN A 51 8.82 -7.76 -14.89
CA GLN A 51 9.37 -8.81 -15.74
C GLN A 51 10.25 -8.32 -16.88
N GLU A 52 10.24 -7.03 -17.19
CA GLU A 52 11.27 -6.43 -18.06
C GLU A 52 12.68 -6.62 -17.47
N TRP A 53 12.79 -6.56 -16.14
CA TRP A 53 14.07 -6.56 -15.43
C TRP A 53 14.31 -7.83 -14.59
N VAL A 54 13.25 -8.51 -14.16
CA VAL A 54 13.30 -9.69 -13.30
C VAL A 54 12.59 -10.86 -13.98
N PRO A 55 13.33 -11.84 -14.51
CA PRO A 55 12.73 -12.99 -15.18
C PRO A 55 11.76 -13.76 -14.28
N HIS A 56 10.72 -14.35 -14.88
CA HIS A 56 9.74 -15.22 -14.21
C HIS A 56 10.40 -16.28 -13.34
N GLU A 57 11.44 -16.95 -13.84
CA GLU A 57 12.17 -17.98 -13.09
C GLU A 57 12.81 -17.44 -11.80
N SER A 58 13.24 -16.16 -11.79
CA SER A 58 13.81 -15.56 -10.59
C SER A 58 12.76 -15.42 -9.49
N VAL A 59 11.53 -15.05 -9.86
CA VAL A 59 10.39 -14.97 -8.94
C VAL A 59 10.04 -16.36 -8.39
N VAL A 60 9.97 -17.37 -9.26
CA VAL A 60 9.66 -18.75 -8.86
C VAL A 60 10.73 -19.31 -7.91
N ASN A 61 12.02 -19.14 -8.23
CA ASN A 61 13.11 -19.57 -7.37
C ASN A 61 13.07 -18.87 -6.01
N ALA A 62 12.82 -17.55 -5.98
CA ALA A 62 12.73 -16.79 -4.73
C ALA A 62 11.55 -17.25 -3.87
N ALA A 63 10.38 -17.49 -4.48
CA ALA A 63 9.19 -17.98 -3.81
C ALA A 63 9.40 -19.38 -3.22
N GLU A 64 9.92 -20.31 -4.02
CA GLU A 64 10.24 -21.67 -3.59
C GLU A 64 11.25 -21.68 -2.44
N ALA A 65 12.32 -20.88 -2.55
CA ALA A 65 13.35 -20.80 -1.52
C ALA A 65 12.82 -20.22 -0.20
N ALA A 66 12.04 -19.13 -0.25
CA ALA A 66 11.45 -18.51 0.94
C ALA A 66 10.44 -19.43 1.63
N PHE A 67 9.56 -20.06 0.85
CA PHE A 67 8.56 -20.98 1.36
C PHE A 67 9.20 -22.19 2.04
N ASN A 68 10.20 -22.81 1.38
CA ASN A 68 10.92 -23.95 1.95
C ASN A 68 11.80 -23.58 3.15
N ALA A 69 12.18 -22.30 3.30
CA ALA A 69 12.85 -21.78 4.49
C ALA A 69 11.89 -21.48 5.67
N GLY A 70 10.59 -21.76 5.52
CA GLY A 70 9.58 -21.58 6.56
C GLY A 70 9.07 -20.14 6.71
N VAL A 71 9.30 -19.28 5.70
CA VAL A 71 8.78 -17.91 5.69
C VAL A 71 7.41 -17.90 5.01
N LEU A 72 6.41 -17.24 5.61
CA LEU A 72 5.12 -17.04 4.96
C LEU A 72 5.35 -16.29 3.65
N THR A 73 4.98 -16.92 2.53
CA THR A 73 5.32 -16.42 1.19
C THR A 73 4.06 -16.03 0.45
N LEU A 74 4.06 -14.80 -0.05
CA LEU A 74 3.00 -14.20 -0.84
C LEU A 74 3.57 -13.75 -2.19
N LEU A 75 2.86 -14.04 -3.28
CA LEU A 75 3.13 -13.51 -4.60
C LEU A 75 2.05 -12.47 -4.93
N THR A 76 2.47 -11.24 -5.20
CA THR A 76 1.60 -10.16 -5.66
C THR A 76 1.91 -9.83 -7.10
N VAL A 77 0.93 -9.98 -7.99
CA VAL A 77 1.07 -9.68 -9.42
C VAL A 77 0.35 -8.37 -9.74
N GLU A 78 1.03 -7.45 -10.43
CA GLU A 78 0.41 -6.24 -10.96
C GLU A 78 -0.62 -6.62 -12.04
N ALA A 79 -1.85 -6.12 -11.89
CA ALA A 79 -2.89 -6.25 -12.89
C ALA A 79 -2.56 -5.37 -14.10
N ASP A 80 -2.27 -5.99 -15.25
CA ASP A 80 -1.84 -5.30 -16.47
C ASP A 80 -2.92 -5.24 -17.56
N THR A 81 -3.69 -6.32 -17.72
CA THR A 81 -4.74 -6.47 -18.73
C THR A 81 -5.95 -7.18 -18.14
N ALA A 82 -7.06 -7.23 -18.89
CA ALA A 82 -8.27 -7.95 -18.51
C ALA A 82 -8.04 -9.44 -18.26
N GLU A 83 -7.11 -10.01 -18.99
CA GLU A 83 -6.77 -11.43 -18.96
C GLU A 83 -5.75 -11.77 -17.88
N SER A 84 -5.05 -10.77 -17.31
CA SER A 84 -4.01 -10.93 -16.29
C SER A 84 -3.00 -12.03 -16.66
N ASP A 85 -2.46 -12.00 -17.88
CA ASP A 85 -1.61 -13.07 -18.44
C ASP A 85 -0.43 -13.48 -17.55
N LYS A 86 0.19 -12.52 -16.86
CA LYS A 86 1.31 -12.78 -15.93
C LYS A 86 0.86 -13.54 -14.68
N LEU A 87 -0.31 -13.20 -14.15
CA LEU A 87 -0.94 -13.94 -13.05
C LEU A 87 -1.28 -15.36 -13.50
N SER A 88 -1.88 -15.50 -14.68
CA SER A 88 -2.21 -16.79 -15.29
C SER A 88 -0.96 -17.64 -15.58
N ALA A 89 0.16 -17.03 -15.95
CA ALA A 89 1.43 -17.73 -16.13
C ALA A 89 1.99 -18.25 -14.80
N LEU A 90 2.02 -17.42 -13.75
CA LEU A 90 2.44 -17.85 -12.40
C LEU A 90 1.51 -18.91 -11.81
N ALA A 91 0.20 -18.79 -11.99
CA ALA A 91 -0.76 -19.76 -11.50
C ALA A 91 -0.62 -21.14 -12.18
N ARG A 92 -0.13 -21.17 -13.43
CA ARG A 92 0.11 -22.40 -14.20
C ARG A 92 1.51 -22.99 -13.97
N ASP A 93 2.44 -22.24 -13.38
CA ASP A 93 3.77 -22.75 -13.07
C ASP A 93 3.68 -23.95 -12.12
N PRO A 94 4.26 -25.13 -12.47
CA PRO A 94 4.14 -26.33 -11.65
C PRO A 94 4.65 -26.16 -10.22
N THR A 95 5.72 -25.37 -10.04
CA THR A 95 6.32 -25.10 -8.73
C THR A 95 5.36 -24.25 -7.91
N ILE A 96 4.88 -23.14 -8.48
CA ILE A 96 3.95 -22.25 -7.79
C ILE A 96 2.65 -22.96 -7.45
N LYS A 97 2.10 -23.77 -8.36
CA LYS A 97 0.92 -24.58 -8.10
C LYS A 97 1.13 -25.50 -6.89
N SER A 98 2.23 -26.23 -6.85
CA SER A 98 2.57 -27.10 -5.72
C SER A 98 2.72 -26.33 -4.40
N LEU A 99 3.33 -25.15 -4.42
CA LEU A 99 3.49 -24.31 -3.24
C LEU A 99 2.14 -23.74 -2.77
N ARG A 100 1.24 -23.37 -3.68
CA ARG A 100 -0.11 -22.87 -3.35
C ARG A 100 -0.93 -23.93 -2.64
N ASP A 101 -0.87 -25.17 -3.09
CA ASP A 101 -1.54 -26.31 -2.43
C ASP A 101 -1.01 -26.53 -0.99
N ARG A 102 0.18 -26.00 -0.68
CA ARG A 102 0.82 -26.07 0.65
C ARG A 102 0.67 -24.77 1.47
N GLY A 103 0.02 -23.74 0.93
CA GLY A 103 -0.28 -22.49 1.64
C GLY A 103 0.42 -21.23 1.12
N LEU A 104 1.15 -21.29 -0.01
CA LEU A 104 1.61 -20.06 -0.66
C LEU A 104 0.41 -19.24 -1.14
N LEU A 105 0.43 -17.94 -0.86
CA LEU A 105 -0.63 -17.02 -1.26
C LEU A 105 -0.28 -16.38 -2.61
N LEU A 106 -1.24 -16.29 -3.52
CA LEU A 106 -1.11 -15.62 -4.81
C LEU A 106 -2.27 -14.64 -4.97
N GLN A 107 -1.95 -13.37 -5.21
CA GLN A 107 -2.93 -12.30 -5.37
C GLN A 107 -2.57 -11.36 -6.51
N SER A 108 -3.54 -10.53 -6.91
CA SER A 108 -3.38 -9.49 -7.93
C SER A 108 -3.73 -8.13 -7.34
N ASN A 109 -2.94 -7.10 -7.66
CA ASN A 109 -3.15 -5.72 -7.20
C ASN A 109 -3.23 -4.73 -8.37
N SER A 110 -3.93 -3.61 -8.17
CA SER A 110 -3.98 -2.52 -9.15
C SER A 110 -2.60 -1.96 -9.44
N TRP A 111 -2.32 -1.73 -10.72
CA TRP A 111 -1.18 -0.94 -11.16
C TRP A 111 -1.58 0.51 -11.42
N MET A 112 -0.66 1.46 -11.17
CA MET A 112 -0.86 2.89 -11.38
C MET A 112 0.29 3.48 -12.22
N SER A 113 -0.04 4.26 -13.26
CA SER A 113 0.96 5.04 -14.00
C SER A 113 1.32 6.32 -13.26
N PHE A 114 2.62 6.56 -13.06
CA PHE A 114 3.15 7.80 -12.48
C PHE A 114 3.97 8.63 -13.47
N ILE A 115 4.12 8.16 -14.71
CA ILE A 115 4.87 8.83 -15.77
C ILE A 115 3.89 9.21 -16.88
N ALA A 116 3.87 10.48 -17.28
CA ALA A 116 3.02 11.00 -18.36
C ALA A 116 3.25 10.34 -19.75
N LYS A 117 4.23 9.42 -19.85
CA LYS A 117 4.59 8.66 -21.07
C LYS A 117 4.39 7.14 -20.92
N GLY A 118 3.81 6.66 -19.81
CA GLY A 118 3.50 5.24 -19.64
C GLY A 118 2.38 4.79 -20.58
N GLU A 119 2.45 3.54 -21.07
CA GLU A 119 1.37 2.93 -21.86
C GLU A 119 0.05 2.98 -21.08
N GLU A 120 -1.05 3.39 -21.74
CA GLU A 120 -2.40 3.22 -21.19
C GLU A 120 -2.67 1.71 -21.04
N ARG A 121 -3.05 1.29 -19.83
CA ARG A 121 -3.41 -0.11 -19.54
C ARG A 121 -4.92 -0.22 -19.40
N GLU A 122 -5.49 -1.32 -19.89
CA GLU A 122 -6.89 -1.65 -19.63
C GLU A 122 -7.01 -2.09 -18.16
N HIS A 123 -7.34 -1.13 -17.30
CA HIS A 123 -7.45 -1.36 -15.87
C HIS A 123 -8.74 -2.12 -15.55
N VAL A 124 -8.61 -3.40 -15.19
CA VAL A 124 -9.77 -4.32 -15.05
C VAL A 124 -10.27 -4.50 -13.62
N LEU A 125 -9.68 -3.79 -12.66
CA LEU A 125 -10.25 -3.73 -11.33
C LEU A 125 -11.42 -2.74 -11.33
N HIS A 126 -12.63 -3.30 -11.52
CA HIS A 126 -13.89 -2.58 -11.54
C HIS A 126 -14.03 -1.65 -10.33
N THR A 127 -14.55 -0.47 -10.65
CA THR A 127 -14.54 0.81 -9.94
C THR A 127 -15.41 0.87 -8.67
N GLY A 128 -15.81 -0.28 -8.12
CA GLY A 128 -16.71 -0.36 -6.95
C GLY A 128 -16.08 0.06 -5.61
N ARG A 129 -14.75 0.20 -5.53
CA ARG A 129 -14.00 0.50 -4.28
C ARG A 129 -13.41 1.92 -4.20
N ARG A 130 -13.81 2.85 -5.07
CA ARG A 130 -13.22 4.21 -5.07
C ARG A 130 -13.57 5.04 -3.83
N ALA A 131 -14.69 4.76 -3.17
CA ALA A 131 -15.14 5.47 -1.98
C ALA A 131 -14.90 4.63 -0.72
N THR A 132 -13.62 4.39 -0.42
CA THR A 132 -13.22 3.71 0.82
C THR A 132 -12.33 4.63 1.65
N PRO A 133 -12.48 4.59 2.99
CA PRO A 133 -11.59 5.36 3.85
C PRO A 133 -10.14 4.90 3.74
N CYS A 134 -9.19 5.83 3.94
CA CYS A 134 -7.77 5.48 3.93
C CYS A 134 -7.34 4.97 5.31
N GLU A 135 -7.27 3.64 5.46
CA GLU A 135 -6.86 2.98 6.71
C GLU A 135 -5.38 3.20 7.08
N GLN A 136 -4.57 3.78 6.19
CA GLN A 136 -3.14 3.99 6.42
C GLN A 136 -2.87 5.24 7.25
N ILE A 137 -3.70 6.27 7.06
CA ILE A 137 -3.61 7.51 7.81
C ILE A 137 -3.91 7.22 9.29
N HIS A 138 -3.08 7.75 10.20
CA HIS A 138 -3.12 7.52 11.66
C HIS A 138 -2.84 6.08 12.11
N ASN A 139 -2.69 5.08 11.24
CA ASN A 139 -2.39 3.69 11.65
C ASN A 139 -1.01 3.21 11.22
N ASN A 140 -0.30 3.97 10.38
CA ASN A 140 1.01 3.58 9.87
C ASN A 140 2.07 4.65 10.16
N ILE A 141 3.31 4.21 10.38
CA ILE A 141 4.49 5.06 10.48
C ILE A 141 5.40 4.69 9.30
N ALA A 142 5.40 5.52 8.26
CA ALA A 142 6.29 5.33 7.13
C ALA A 142 7.56 6.16 7.30
N ILE A 143 8.73 5.56 7.10
CA ILE A 143 10.02 6.24 7.11
C ILE A 143 10.68 6.03 5.75
N THR A 144 11.03 7.13 5.06
CA THR A 144 11.70 7.08 3.76
C THR A 144 13.21 6.81 3.93
N PRO A 145 13.92 6.38 2.87
CA PRO A 145 15.38 6.25 2.90
C PRO A 145 16.13 7.55 3.21
N TYR A 146 15.46 8.70 3.08
CA TYR A 146 16.01 10.03 3.41
C TYR A 146 15.77 10.43 4.87
N GLY A 147 15.17 9.54 5.68
CA GLY A 147 14.84 9.82 7.07
C GLY A 147 13.60 10.70 7.26
N GLU A 148 12.77 10.86 6.22
CA GLU A 148 11.50 11.58 6.34
C GLU A 148 10.44 10.64 6.93
N VAL A 149 9.61 11.16 7.83
CA VAL A 149 8.45 10.45 8.38
C VAL A 149 7.20 10.89 7.61
N SER A 150 6.36 9.94 7.23
CA SER A 150 5.17 10.14 6.40
C SER A 150 3.92 9.55 7.04
N ALA A 151 2.78 10.21 6.82
CA ALA A 151 1.46 9.72 7.20
C ALA A 151 0.89 8.66 6.22
N CYS A 152 1.46 8.54 5.02
CA CYS A 152 0.97 7.70 3.93
C CYS A 152 1.85 6.46 3.72
N CYS A 153 1.24 5.36 3.25
CA CYS A 153 1.90 4.08 2.96
C CYS A 153 2.83 4.07 1.73
N GLY A 154 2.79 5.10 0.88
CA GLY A 154 3.89 5.36 -0.05
C GLY A 154 3.56 5.48 -1.54
N LEU A 155 2.44 4.93 -2.05
CA LEU A 155 2.22 4.84 -3.51
C LEU A 155 2.30 6.20 -4.23
N THR A 156 1.73 7.25 -3.64
CA THR A 156 1.75 8.62 -4.19
C THR A 156 2.48 9.61 -3.29
N LEU A 157 3.26 9.11 -2.33
CA LEU A 157 3.88 9.92 -1.28
C LEU A 157 4.75 11.06 -1.83
N GLU A 158 5.65 10.76 -2.77
CA GLU A 158 6.56 11.76 -3.35
C GLU A 158 5.85 12.84 -4.17
N HIS A 159 4.56 12.64 -4.43
CA HIS A 159 3.73 13.56 -5.20
C HIS A 159 2.82 14.43 -4.33
N ILE A 160 2.76 14.19 -3.02
CA ILE A 160 1.87 14.90 -2.08
C ILE A 160 2.69 15.40 -0.90
N PRO A 161 3.23 16.64 -0.96
CA PRO A 161 4.05 17.21 0.11
C PRO A 161 3.36 17.17 1.48
N GLU A 162 2.04 17.33 1.52
CA GLU A 162 1.22 17.29 2.73
C GLU A 162 1.24 15.91 3.43
N MET A 163 1.73 14.85 2.76
CA MET A 163 1.93 13.53 3.40
C MET A 163 3.25 13.42 4.17
N LYS A 164 4.21 14.31 3.94
CA LYS A 164 5.49 14.36 4.66
C LYS A 164 5.31 15.15 5.96
N LEU A 165 5.54 14.50 7.10
CA LEU A 165 5.30 15.07 8.43
C LEU A 165 6.54 15.77 9.01
N GLY A 166 7.73 15.39 8.55
CA GLY A 166 9.00 15.94 9.00
C GLY A 166 10.12 14.91 8.92
N THR A 167 11.19 15.10 9.71
CA THR A 167 12.37 14.22 9.69
C THR A 167 12.55 13.48 11.00
N MET A 168 13.14 12.28 10.96
CA MET A 168 13.37 11.46 12.14
C MET A 168 14.33 12.09 13.18
N ALA A 169 15.07 13.15 12.81
CA ALA A 169 15.98 13.87 13.70
C ALA A 169 15.26 14.52 14.90
N GLU A 170 13.97 14.80 14.75
CA GLU A 170 13.12 15.43 15.78
C GLU A 170 12.39 14.38 16.66
N GLY A 171 12.66 13.09 16.41
CA GLY A 171 12.01 11.95 17.06
C GLY A 171 10.77 11.46 16.32
N VAL A 172 10.79 10.20 15.89
CA VAL A 172 9.73 9.60 15.05
C VAL A 172 8.33 9.73 15.68
N SER A 173 8.21 9.50 16.99
CA SER A 173 6.93 9.60 17.70
C SER A 173 6.34 11.01 17.66
N ASN A 174 7.15 12.04 17.89
CA ASN A 174 6.70 13.43 17.84
C ASN A 174 6.24 13.81 16.44
N ILE A 175 6.99 13.38 15.43
CA ILE A 175 6.68 13.68 14.03
C ILE A 175 5.43 12.97 13.57
N TYR A 176 5.25 11.71 13.96
CA TYR A 176 4.01 10.98 13.72
C TYR A 176 2.80 11.72 14.29
N LEU A 177 2.90 12.30 15.50
CA LEU A 177 1.76 12.99 16.13
C LEU A 177 1.31 14.25 15.39
N ARG A 178 2.17 14.88 14.56
CA ARG A 178 1.79 16.07 13.77
C ARG A 178 0.63 15.84 12.80
N GLN A 179 0.39 14.60 12.39
CA GLN A 179 -0.77 14.30 11.54
C GLN A 179 -2.11 14.61 12.24
N HIS A 180 -2.13 14.65 13.57
CA HIS A 180 -3.32 14.98 14.35
C HIS A 180 -3.65 16.48 14.37
N ASP A 181 -2.75 17.34 13.90
CA ASP A 181 -2.97 18.78 13.74
C ASP A 181 -3.57 19.13 12.36
N ASP A 182 -3.76 18.13 11.48
CA ASP A 182 -4.24 18.29 10.11
C ASP A 182 -5.61 17.63 9.92
N PHE A 183 -6.66 18.46 9.80
CA PHE A 183 -8.04 18.00 9.56
C PHE A 183 -8.17 17.12 8.32
N MET A 184 -7.39 17.37 7.27
CA MET A 184 -7.46 16.57 6.04
C MET A 184 -7.12 15.09 6.30
N LYS A 185 -6.27 14.80 7.30
CA LYS A 185 -5.92 13.43 7.68
C LYS A 185 -7.08 12.68 8.32
N TYR A 186 -7.84 13.36 9.19
CA TYR A 186 -9.09 12.82 9.71
C TYR A 186 -10.10 12.58 8.59
N TRP A 187 -10.24 13.53 7.67
CA TRP A 187 -11.20 13.41 6.58
C TRP A 187 -10.85 12.26 5.63
N LEU A 188 -9.58 12.13 5.24
CA LEU A 188 -9.07 11.01 4.44
C LEU A 188 -9.26 9.66 5.15
N ARG A 189 -9.08 9.61 6.48
CA ARG A 189 -9.31 8.39 7.27
C ARG A 189 -10.78 8.02 7.39
N MET A 190 -11.70 8.99 7.35
CA MET A 190 -13.13 8.71 7.55
C MET A 190 -13.91 8.48 6.26
N ASP A 191 -13.58 9.23 5.21
CA ASP A 191 -14.33 9.20 3.94
C ASP A 191 -13.47 8.69 2.78
N GLY A 192 -12.18 8.98 2.81
CA GLY A 192 -11.28 8.71 1.70
C GLY A 192 -11.37 9.78 0.60
N PRO A 193 -10.36 9.80 -0.30
CA PRO A 193 -10.16 10.92 -1.21
C PRO A 193 -11.31 11.11 -2.22
N ALA A 194 -11.83 10.04 -2.82
CA ALA A 194 -12.90 10.18 -3.81
C ALA A 194 -14.19 10.74 -3.19
N GLU A 195 -14.54 10.32 -1.98
CA GLU A 195 -15.74 10.81 -1.29
C GLU A 195 -15.61 12.27 -0.88
N ILE A 196 -14.42 12.70 -0.45
CA ILE A 196 -14.14 14.13 -0.20
C ILE A 196 -14.39 14.95 -1.46
N VAL A 197 -13.85 14.52 -2.60
CA VAL A 197 -14.06 15.22 -3.88
C VAL A 197 -15.55 15.27 -4.24
N ARG A 198 -16.30 14.17 -4.04
CA ARG A 198 -17.76 14.15 -4.26
C ARG A 198 -18.51 15.12 -3.35
N LYS A 199 -18.18 15.17 -2.06
CA LYS A 199 -18.81 16.07 -1.08
C LYS A 199 -18.60 17.55 -1.43
N VAL A 200 -17.43 17.92 -1.96
CA VAL A 200 -17.10 19.33 -2.24
C VAL A 200 -17.45 19.78 -3.67
N MET A 201 -17.32 18.89 -4.65
CA MET A 201 -17.54 19.21 -6.08
C MET A 201 -18.93 18.80 -6.59
N GLY A 202 -19.63 17.91 -5.89
CA GLY A 202 -20.80 17.21 -6.42
C GLY A 202 -20.42 16.00 -7.28
N ILE A 203 -21.35 15.05 -7.40
CA ILE A 203 -21.11 13.72 -8.01
C ILE A 203 -20.62 13.85 -9.46
N GLU A 204 -21.33 14.60 -10.30
CA GLU A 204 -21.01 14.71 -11.73
C GLU A 204 -19.62 15.29 -11.98
N ARG A 205 -19.26 16.37 -11.27
CA ARG A 205 -17.95 17.02 -11.43
C ARG A 205 -16.83 16.15 -10.85
N ALA A 206 -17.08 15.47 -9.73
CA ALA A 206 -16.12 14.52 -9.17
C ALA A 206 -15.83 13.36 -10.12
N ASP A 207 -16.84 12.79 -10.77
CA ASP A 207 -16.67 11.71 -11.75
C ASP A 207 -15.82 12.15 -12.96
N GLN A 208 -15.96 13.40 -13.40
CA GLN A 208 -15.12 13.99 -14.44
C GLN A 208 -13.68 14.19 -13.96
N LEU A 209 -13.49 14.74 -12.76
CA LEU A 209 -12.17 15.07 -12.20
C LEU A 209 -11.36 13.81 -11.83
N LEU A 210 -12.04 12.74 -11.45
CA LEU A 210 -11.46 11.45 -11.09
C LEU A 210 -11.52 10.43 -12.25
N ALA A 211 -11.88 10.89 -13.46
CA ALA A 211 -11.87 10.04 -14.64
C ALA A 211 -10.44 9.49 -14.88
N GLY A 212 -10.34 8.19 -15.13
CA GLY A 212 -9.05 7.50 -15.28
C GLY A 212 -8.35 7.12 -13.96
N SER A 213 -8.94 7.45 -12.80
CA SER A 213 -8.42 6.96 -11.53
C SER A 213 -8.75 5.49 -11.29
N VAL A 214 -7.76 4.72 -10.82
CA VAL A 214 -7.82 3.25 -10.69
C VAL A 214 -7.55 2.76 -9.27
N HIS A 215 -7.23 3.69 -8.37
CA HIS A 215 -6.87 3.39 -6.99
C HIS A 215 -7.09 4.64 -6.13
N ILE A 216 -7.46 4.47 -4.85
CA ILE A 216 -7.71 5.59 -3.93
C ILE A 216 -6.49 6.52 -3.80
N CYS A 217 -5.26 6.00 -3.89
CA CYS A 217 -4.06 6.84 -3.83
C CYS A 217 -3.94 7.77 -5.04
N HIS A 218 -4.50 7.40 -6.20
CA HIS A 218 -4.61 8.28 -7.35
C HIS A 218 -5.61 9.40 -7.06
N ASP A 219 -6.80 9.05 -6.55
CA ASP A 219 -7.80 10.04 -6.14
C ASP A 219 -7.21 11.03 -5.13
N CYS A 220 -6.39 10.54 -4.18
CA CYS A 220 -5.68 11.36 -3.21
C CYS A 220 -4.71 12.34 -3.89
N ALA A 221 -3.94 11.88 -4.87
CA ALA A 221 -3.05 12.74 -5.64
C ALA A 221 -3.82 13.81 -6.44
N VAL A 222 -4.96 13.45 -7.04
CA VAL A 222 -5.84 14.40 -7.74
C VAL A 222 -6.39 15.43 -6.75
N LEU A 223 -6.93 15.00 -5.60
CA LEU A 223 -7.44 15.86 -4.54
C LEU A 223 -6.40 16.90 -4.10
N HIS A 224 -5.16 16.47 -3.88
CA HIS A 224 -4.09 17.36 -3.43
C HIS A 224 -3.47 18.22 -4.54
N LYS A 225 -3.56 17.84 -5.81
CA LYS A 225 -2.91 18.59 -6.91
C LYS A 225 -3.84 19.46 -7.73
N ASN A 226 -5.13 19.14 -7.78
CA ASN A 226 -6.08 19.86 -8.61
C ASN A 226 -6.44 21.22 -7.95
N PRO A 227 -6.17 22.37 -8.60
CA PRO A 227 -6.43 23.68 -8.01
C PRO A 227 -7.91 23.94 -7.69
N GLU A 228 -8.82 23.47 -8.55
CA GLU A 228 -10.27 23.63 -8.38
C GLU A 228 -10.75 22.90 -7.12
N ILE A 229 -10.28 21.66 -6.91
CA ILE A 229 -10.60 20.88 -5.71
C ILE A 229 -10.03 21.57 -4.46
N ARG A 230 -8.77 22.02 -4.50
CA ARG A 230 -8.11 22.69 -3.36
C ARG A 230 -8.83 23.97 -2.96
N GLU A 231 -9.21 24.78 -3.94
CA GLU A 231 -9.96 26.02 -3.71
C GLU A 231 -11.32 25.71 -3.06
N LYS A 232 -12.04 24.72 -3.60
CA LYS A 232 -13.34 24.33 -3.07
C LYS A 232 -13.27 23.77 -1.65
N ILE A 233 -12.28 22.92 -1.36
CA ILE A 233 -12.01 22.41 0.00
C ILE A 233 -11.73 23.58 0.94
N SER A 234 -10.81 24.48 0.57
CA SER A 234 -10.42 25.62 1.41
C SER A 234 -11.62 26.52 1.75
N ALA A 235 -12.56 26.68 0.83
CA ALA A 235 -13.76 27.49 1.03
C ALA A 235 -14.87 26.79 1.83
N THR A 236 -14.86 25.46 1.98
CA THR A 236 -16.02 24.71 2.49
C THR A 236 -15.72 23.67 3.56
N TYR A 237 -14.45 23.34 3.85
CA TYR A 237 -14.11 22.21 4.72
C TYR A 237 -14.71 22.32 6.13
N GLU A 238 -14.83 23.54 6.67
CA GLU A 238 -15.32 23.80 8.04
C GLU A 238 -16.70 23.19 8.28
N GLN A 239 -17.57 23.15 7.27
CA GLN A 239 -18.92 22.59 7.39
C GLN A 239 -18.91 21.07 7.63
N PHE A 240 -17.82 20.37 7.27
CA PHE A 240 -17.67 18.93 7.44
C PHE A 240 -16.94 18.57 8.73
N VAL A 241 -16.26 19.52 9.38
CA VAL A 241 -15.46 19.27 10.59
C VAL A 241 -16.29 18.60 11.70
N PRO A 242 -17.49 19.08 12.08
CA PRO A 242 -18.25 18.47 13.18
C PRO A 242 -18.62 17.01 12.91
N GLU A 243 -19.05 16.71 11.68
CA GLU A 243 -19.49 15.37 11.27
C GLU A 243 -18.31 14.38 11.24
N VAL A 244 -17.21 14.77 10.57
CA VAL A 244 -16.01 13.94 10.44
C VAL A 244 -15.38 13.67 11.80
N MET A 245 -15.22 14.70 12.64
CA MET A 245 -14.61 14.55 13.96
C MET A 245 -15.47 13.71 14.91
N SER A 246 -16.80 13.83 14.84
CA SER A 246 -17.71 13.01 15.64
C SER A 246 -17.61 11.53 15.27
N ARG A 247 -17.59 11.21 13.96
CA ARG A 247 -17.42 9.82 13.50
C ARG A 247 -16.05 9.27 13.88
N TYR A 248 -14.99 10.07 13.76
CA TYR A 248 -13.65 9.67 14.15
C TYR A 248 -13.54 9.37 15.65
N ALA A 249 -14.11 10.22 16.50
CA ALA A 249 -14.12 10.03 17.94
C ALA A 249 -14.88 8.74 18.33
N LEU A 250 -16.03 8.49 17.70
CA LEU A 250 -16.80 7.27 17.93
C LEU A 250 -16.03 6.01 17.49
N ALA A 251 -15.44 6.03 16.28
CA ALA A 251 -14.63 4.91 15.79
C ALA A 251 -13.45 4.62 16.73
N SER A 252 -12.72 5.66 17.15
CA SER A 252 -11.59 5.53 18.07
C SER A 252 -12.01 4.97 19.43
N ALA A 253 -13.18 5.35 19.94
CA ALA A 253 -13.71 4.81 21.19
C ALA A 253 -14.08 3.33 21.07
N VAL A 254 -14.65 2.90 19.94
CA VAL A 254 -14.96 1.50 19.66
C VAL A 254 -13.67 0.67 19.58
N ASP A 255 -12.66 1.13 18.85
CA ASP A 255 -11.38 0.45 18.71
C ASP A 255 -10.73 0.21 20.08
N GLN A 256 -10.71 1.22 20.95
CA GLN A 256 -10.19 1.10 22.32
C GLN A 256 -10.95 0.09 23.18
N ILE A 257 -12.26 -0.07 22.98
CA ILE A 257 -13.06 -1.06 23.70
C ILE A 257 -12.69 -2.47 23.21
N VAL A 258 -12.57 -2.66 21.90
CA VAL A 258 -12.21 -3.95 21.29
C VAL A 258 -10.81 -4.38 21.71
N GLU A 259 -9.82 -3.47 21.68
CA GLU A 259 -8.45 -3.75 22.13
C GLU A 259 -8.40 -4.19 23.60
N LYS A 260 -9.17 -3.53 24.47
CA LYS A 260 -9.26 -3.90 25.90
C LYS A 260 -9.92 -5.26 26.12
N GLN A 261 -10.85 -5.67 25.25
CA GLN A 261 -11.53 -6.97 25.32
C GLN A 261 -10.71 -8.11 24.70
N GLY A 262 -9.92 -7.85 23.66
CA GLY A 262 -9.05 -8.83 23.01
C GLY A 262 -7.72 -9.09 23.72
N ALA A 263 -7.38 -8.28 24.73
CA ALA A 263 -6.21 -8.45 25.60
C ALA A 263 -6.50 -9.27 26.88
N GLN A 264 -7.72 -9.82 27.03
CA GLN A 264 -8.11 -10.77 28.08
C GLN A 264 -8.15 -12.20 27.53
#